data_AF-X1N1R0-F1
#
_entry.id   AF-X1N1R0-F1
#
_cell.length_a   1.000
_cell.length_b   1.000
_cell.length_c   1.000
_cell.angle_alpha   90.00
_cell.angle_beta   90.00
_cell.angle_gamma   90.00
#
_symmetry.space_group_name_H-M   'P 1'
#
loop_
_entity.id
_entity.type
_entity.pdbx_description
1 polymer ?
#
loop_
_entity_poly.entity_id
_entity_poly.type
_entity_poly.pdbx_seq_one_letter_code
_entity_poly.pdbx_strand_id
1 'polypeptide(L)'
;MKRSCDNIHRSIETKQKISESTRGCKNPNWNGGKGIQKGYILIYNPHHPFKNNGNYVFEHRLVMEQWLRKHEPNHPALIETNGEKYLNPKWQPHHINGKRDDNRIENLEVMTIAVHTVFQHISQYHCVLYLQQLLAF
;
A
#
# COMPACT_ATOMS: atom_id res chain seq x y z
N MET A 1 32.41 25.16 29.50
CA MET A 1 31.21 25.93 29.11
C MET A 1 30.07 24.96 28.84
N LYS A 2 29.15 24.75 29.79
CA LYS A 2 27.95 23.91 29.56
C LYS A 2 26.97 24.77 28.75
N ARG A 3 26.60 24.33 27.54
CA ARG A 3 25.53 24.99 26.78
C ARG A 3 24.23 24.79 27.56
N SER A 4 23.62 25.88 28.04
CA SER A 4 22.26 25.84 28.57
C SER A 4 21.36 25.39 27.43
N CYS A 5 20.77 24.19 27.54
CA CYS A 5 19.77 23.72 26.61
C CYS A 5 18.42 24.33 27.02
N ASP A 6 18.28 25.64 26.78
CA ASP A 6 16.98 26.27 26.91
C ASP A 6 16.05 25.62 25.89
N ASN A 7 14.96 25.04 26.38
CA ASN A 7 14.01 24.29 25.57
C ASN A 7 13.15 25.29 24.77
N ILE A 8 13.75 25.88 23.73
CA ILE A 8 13.10 26.89 22.90
C ILE A 8 12.00 26.21 22.08
N HIS A 9 10.77 26.30 22.58
CA HIS A 9 9.60 25.87 21.84
C HIS A 9 9.37 26.81 20.65
N ARG A 10 9.59 26.30 19.43
CA ARG A 10 9.22 27.01 18.19
C ARG A 10 7.74 27.35 18.20
N SER A 11 7.39 28.54 17.69
CA SER A 11 6.01 28.98 17.52
C SER A 11 5.24 28.02 16.59
N ILE A 12 3.91 28.00 16.73
CA ILE A 12 3.03 27.18 15.87
C ILE A 12 3.22 27.56 14.40
N GLU A 13 3.31 28.86 14.12
CA GLU A 13 3.52 29.38 12.77
C GLU A 13 4.84 28.91 12.16
N THR A 14 5.94 28.95 12.93
CA THR A 14 7.24 28.45 12.47
C THR A 14 7.18 26.94 12.20
N LYS A 15 6.46 26.17 13.03
CA LYS A 15 6.24 24.73 12.80
C LYS A 15 5.44 24.48 11.52
N GLN A 16 4.42 25.28 11.24
CA GLN A 16 3.62 25.18 10.00
C GLN A 16 4.46 25.48 8.76
N LYS A 17 5.22 26.58 8.75
CA LYS A 17 6.11 26.96 7.64
C LYS A 17 7.15 25.87 7.33
N ILE A 18 7.77 25.30 8.37
CA ILE A 18 8.73 24.18 8.23
C ILE A 18 8.01 22.93 7.69
N SER A 19 6.80 22.64 8.18
CA SER A 19 6.04 21.48 7.70
C SER A 19 5.63 21.65 6.23
N GLU A 20 5.33 22.86 5.78
CA GLU A 20 4.95 23.13 4.39
C GLU A 20 6.13 23.06 3.44
N SER A 21 7.30 23.53 3.85
CA SER A 21 8.52 23.48 3.02
C SER A 21 9.07 22.06 2.84
N THR A 22 8.70 21.12 3.71
CA THR A 22 9.17 19.72 3.67
C THR A 22 8.18 18.76 3.02
N ARG A 23 7.11 19.27 2.39
CA ARG A 23 6.05 18.47 1.74
C ARG A 23 6.16 18.47 0.22
N GLY A 24 5.82 17.32 -0.37
CA GLY A 24 5.72 17.17 -1.82
C GLY A 24 6.97 17.63 -2.55
N CYS A 25 6.80 18.28 -3.70
CA CYS A 25 7.90 18.80 -4.52
C CYS A 25 8.81 19.85 -3.85
N LYS A 26 8.41 20.42 -2.69
CA LYS A 26 9.28 21.32 -1.92
C LYS A 26 10.35 20.57 -1.13
N ASN A 27 10.13 19.28 -0.87
CA ASN A 27 11.12 18.42 -0.24
C ASN A 27 12.14 17.94 -1.29
N PRO A 28 13.45 18.19 -1.11
CA PRO A 28 14.46 17.72 -2.06
C PRO A 28 14.52 16.19 -2.17
N ASN A 29 14.05 15.45 -1.15
CA ASN A 29 13.95 13.99 -1.18
C ASN A 29 12.65 13.48 -1.81
N TRP A 30 11.83 14.36 -2.38
CA TRP A 30 10.57 13.97 -3.02
C TRP A 30 10.82 13.31 -4.38
N ASN A 31 10.52 12.02 -4.45
CA ASN A 31 10.65 11.25 -5.68
C ASN A 31 9.27 11.01 -6.35
N GLY A 32 8.59 12.09 -6.73
CA GLY A 32 7.30 12.01 -7.41
C GLY A 32 6.18 11.34 -6.60
N GLY A 33 6.34 11.27 -5.27
CA GLY A 33 5.40 10.59 -4.38
C GLY A 33 5.56 9.07 -4.33
N LYS A 34 6.64 8.53 -4.90
CA LYS A 34 6.99 7.11 -4.73
C LYS A 34 7.91 6.93 -3.52
N GLY A 35 7.57 5.98 -2.67
CA GLY A 35 8.39 5.53 -1.55
C GLY A 35 8.55 4.02 -1.54
N ILE A 36 9.53 3.51 -0.80
CA ILE A 36 9.71 2.08 -0.58
C ILE A 36 9.70 1.82 0.92
N GLN A 37 8.90 0.85 1.37
CA GLN A 37 8.87 0.42 2.77
C GLN A 37 8.79 -1.09 2.84
N LYS A 38 9.77 -1.73 3.51
CA LYS A 38 9.83 -3.18 3.70
C LYS A 38 9.72 -3.98 2.39
N GLY A 39 10.26 -3.43 1.30
CA GLY A 39 10.22 -4.02 -0.05
C GLY A 39 8.95 -3.74 -0.84
N TYR A 40 7.94 -3.09 -0.26
CA TYR A 40 6.74 -2.66 -0.99
C TYR A 40 6.90 -1.25 -1.54
N ILE A 41 6.33 -1.02 -2.72
CA ILE A 41 6.23 0.31 -3.32
C ILE A 41 5.00 1.03 -2.77
N LEU A 42 5.19 2.28 -2.36
CA LEU A 42 4.15 3.17 -1.85
C LEU A 42 3.97 4.35 -2.80
N ILE A 43 2.73 4.72 -3.04
CA ILE A 43 2.33 5.85 -3.84
C ILE A 43 1.63 6.87 -2.95
N TYR A 44 2.07 8.12 -3.00
CA TYR A 44 1.45 9.21 -2.29
C TYR A 44 0.06 9.48 -2.88
N ASN A 45 -0.97 9.24 -2.07
CA ASN A 45 -2.34 9.52 -2.42
C ASN A 45 -3.09 10.02 -1.16
N PRO A 46 -3.09 11.35 -0.93
CA PRO A 46 -3.68 11.95 0.26
C PRO A 46 -5.21 11.94 0.23
N HIS A 47 -5.85 11.55 -0.86
CA HIS A 47 -7.30 11.49 -0.97
C HIS A 47 -7.86 10.07 -0.84
N HIS A 48 -7.00 9.05 -0.94
CA HIS A 48 -7.43 7.67 -0.80
C HIS A 48 -7.99 7.38 0.61
N PRO A 49 -9.19 6.78 0.74
CA PRO A 49 -9.84 6.57 2.03
C PRO A 49 -9.03 5.63 2.94
N PHE A 50 -8.31 4.67 2.36
CA PHE A 50 -7.51 3.68 3.09
C PHE A 50 -5.99 3.94 3.01
N LYS A 51 -5.58 5.21 2.92
CA LYS A 51 -4.17 5.61 3.02
C LYS A 51 -3.62 5.39 4.43
N ASN A 52 -2.30 5.27 4.52
CA ASN A 52 -1.60 5.25 5.81
C ASN A 52 -1.46 6.66 6.41
N ASN A 53 -0.94 6.75 7.64
CA ASN A 53 -0.70 8.03 8.34
C ASN A 53 0.20 9.02 7.58
N GLY A 54 1.01 8.52 6.63
CA GLY A 54 1.87 9.34 5.78
C GLY A 54 1.20 9.84 4.51
N ASN A 55 -0.09 9.56 4.29
CA ASN A 55 -0.81 9.79 3.03
C ASN A 55 -0.35 8.93 1.85
N TYR A 56 0.17 7.74 2.13
CA TYR A 56 0.58 6.78 1.10
C TYR A 56 -0.33 5.56 1.06
N VAL A 57 -0.41 4.94 -0.12
CA VAL A 57 -1.10 3.68 -0.37
C VAL A 57 -0.11 2.72 -1.02
N PHE A 58 -0.23 1.42 -0.76
CA PHE A 58 0.59 0.43 -1.45
C PHE A 58 0.24 0.34 -2.94
N GLU A 59 1.24 0.29 -3.81
CA GLU A 59 1.04 0.26 -5.26
C GLU A 59 0.27 -0.99 -5.71
N HIS A 60 0.57 -2.18 -5.17
CA HIS A 60 -0.18 -3.41 -5.46
C HIS A 60 -1.67 -3.29 -5.14
N ARG A 61 -2.04 -2.50 -4.12
CA ARG A 61 -3.45 -2.22 -3.79
C ARG A 61 -4.10 -1.40 -4.89
N LEU A 62 -3.44 -0.34 -5.34
CA LEU A 62 -3.97 0.55 -6.38
C LEU A 62 -4.15 -0.19 -7.71
N VAL A 63 -3.16 -1.01 -8.10
CA VAL A 63 -3.24 -1.84 -9.32
C VAL A 63 -4.43 -2.80 -9.25
N MET A 64 -4.58 -3.49 -8.12
CA MET A 64 -5.66 -4.45 -7.94
C MET A 64 -7.05 -3.77 -7.90
N GLU A 65 -7.16 -2.64 -7.22
CA GLU A 65 -8.39 -1.85 -7.17
C GLU A 65 -8.84 -1.40 -8.57
N GLN A 66 -7.89 -0.88 -9.36
CA GLN A 66 -8.17 -0.46 -10.73
C GLN A 66 -8.62 -1.64 -11.59
N TRP A 67 -7.95 -2.78 -11.46
CA TRP A 67 -8.30 -3.98 -12.22
C TRP A 67 -9.68 -4.51 -11.85
N LEU A 68 -9.99 -4.65 -10.56
CA LEU A 68 -11.29 -5.11 -10.08
C LEU A 68 -12.42 -4.18 -10.51
N ARG A 69 -12.25 -2.86 -10.38
CA ARG A 69 -13.26 -1.89 -10.86
C ARG A 69 -13.56 -2.05 -12.35
N LYS A 70 -12.56 -2.41 -13.16
CA LYS A 70 -12.68 -2.54 -14.61
C LYS A 70 -13.25 -3.89 -15.05
N HIS A 71 -12.80 -4.99 -14.44
CA HIS A 71 -13.14 -6.35 -14.90
C HIS A 71 -14.22 -7.01 -14.06
N GLU A 72 -14.29 -6.70 -12.75
CA GLU A 72 -15.22 -7.34 -11.81
C GLU A 72 -15.81 -6.33 -10.81
N PRO A 73 -16.64 -5.37 -11.28
CA PRO A 73 -17.14 -4.28 -10.44
C PRO A 73 -18.08 -4.73 -9.30
N ASN A 74 -18.60 -5.96 -9.38
CA ASN A 74 -19.49 -6.56 -8.36
C ASN A 74 -18.73 -7.51 -7.42
N HIS A 75 -17.40 -7.55 -7.49
CA HIS A 75 -16.59 -8.43 -6.65
C HIS A 75 -16.77 -8.10 -5.15
N PRO A 76 -16.91 -9.10 -4.26
CA PRO A 76 -17.18 -8.90 -2.83
C PRO A 76 -16.04 -8.20 -2.07
N ALA A 77 -14.83 -8.18 -2.64
CA ALA A 77 -13.71 -7.44 -2.07
C ALA A 77 -13.81 -5.92 -2.28
N LEU A 78 -14.70 -5.43 -3.15
CA LEU A 78 -14.92 -3.99 -3.33
C LEU A 78 -15.98 -3.48 -2.35
N ILE A 79 -15.72 -2.29 -1.80
CA ILE A 79 -16.69 -1.52 -1.02
C ILE A 79 -16.81 -0.13 -1.59
N GLU A 80 -18.02 0.42 -1.55
CA GLU A 80 -18.28 1.79 -1.95
C GLU A 80 -17.95 2.75 -0.81
N THR A 81 -17.24 3.83 -1.11
CA THR A 81 -16.90 4.89 -0.16
C THR A 81 -16.81 6.20 -0.92
N ASN A 82 -17.51 7.24 -0.48
CA ASN A 82 -17.51 8.56 -1.13
C ASN A 82 -17.86 8.53 -2.63
N GLY A 83 -18.73 7.61 -3.06
CA GLY A 83 -19.17 7.49 -4.46
C GLY A 83 -18.20 6.73 -5.38
N GLU A 84 -17.11 6.18 -4.85
CA GLU A 84 -16.17 5.32 -5.60
C GLU A 84 -16.00 3.96 -4.92
N LYS A 85 -15.63 2.94 -5.73
CA LYS A 85 -15.36 1.58 -5.23
C LYS A 85 -13.87 1.38 -4.94
N TYR A 86 -13.57 0.89 -3.75
CA TYR A 86 -12.21 0.64 -3.27
C TYR A 86 -12.09 -0.78 -2.73
N LEU A 87 -10.86 -1.30 -2.64
CA LEU A 87 -10.63 -2.60 -2.03
C LEU A 87 -10.89 -2.48 -0.54
N ASN A 88 -11.74 -3.35 -0.02
CA ASN A 88 -12.07 -3.43 1.38
C ASN A 88 -10.82 -3.76 2.20
N PRO A 89 -10.51 -3.05 3.30
CA PRO A 89 -9.37 -3.32 4.16
C PRO A 89 -9.26 -4.76 4.68
N LYS A 90 -10.34 -5.53 4.71
CA LYS A 90 -10.35 -6.96 5.07
C LYS A 90 -9.68 -7.87 4.01
N TRP A 91 -9.49 -7.34 2.80
CA TRP A 91 -8.89 -8.01 1.66
C TRP A 91 -7.56 -7.34 1.31
N GLN A 92 -6.58 -8.16 0.96
CA GLN A 92 -5.21 -7.73 0.73
C GLN A 92 -4.67 -8.43 -0.53
N PRO A 93 -4.07 -7.70 -1.48
CA PRO A 93 -3.36 -8.33 -2.58
C PRO A 93 -2.10 -9.02 -2.05
N HIS A 94 -1.88 -10.23 -2.53
CA HIS A 94 -0.75 -11.10 -2.24
C HIS A 94 0.09 -11.29 -3.50
N HIS A 95 1.40 -11.23 -3.36
CA HIS A 95 2.34 -11.46 -4.45
C HIS A 95 2.63 -12.96 -4.60
N ILE A 96 2.21 -13.55 -5.71
CA ILE A 96 2.31 -15.00 -5.97
C ILE A 96 3.78 -15.44 -6.00
N ASN A 97 4.66 -14.65 -6.63
CA ASN A 97 6.10 -14.93 -6.71
C ASN A 97 6.90 -14.50 -5.46
N GLY A 98 6.25 -13.94 -4.43
CA GLY A 98 6.90 -13.42 -3.22
C GLY A 98 7.72 -12.14 -3.40
N LYS A 99 7.85 -11.60 -4.62
CA LYS A 99 8.53 -10.34 -4.91
C LYS A 99 7.58 -9.16 -4.71
N ARG A 100 7.82 -8.39 -3.64
CA ARG A 100 6.94 -7.33 -3.14
C ARG A 100 6.88 -6.07 -4.02
N ASP A 101 7.80 -5.96 -4.97
CA ASP A 101 7.91 -4.87 -5.95
C ASP A 101 7.36 -5.26 -7.34
N ASP A 102 7.06 -6.54 -7.58
CA ASP A 102 6.45 -7.01 -8.82
C ASP A 102 4.92 -6.87 -8.77
N ASN A 103 4.45 -5.65 -9.03
CA ASN A 103 3.02 -5.28 -8.92
C ASN A 103 2.23 -5.51 -10.21
N ARG A 104 2.73 -6.36 -11.13
CA ARG A 104 1.97 -6.74 -12.33
C ARG A 104 0.74 -7.55 -11.92
N ILE A 105 -0.40 -7.32 -12.58
CA ILE A 105 -1.67 -7.90 -12.14
C ILE A 105 -1.66 -9.42 -12.14
N GLU A 106 -0.96 -10.05 -13.09
CA GLU A 106 -0.79 -11.51 -13.17
C GLU A 106 0.00 -12.10 -11.99
N ASN A 107 0.70 -11.28 -11.21
CA ASN A 107 1.44 -11.67 -10.03
C ASN A 107 0.69 -11.36 -8.72
N LEU A 108 -0.53 -10.82 -8.80
CA LEU A 108 -1.31 -10.40 -7.64
C LEU A 108 -2.58 -11.23 -7.50
N GLU A 109 -2.84 -11.71 -6.28
CA GLU A 109 -4.08 -12.40 -5.92
C GLU A 109 -4.75 -11.73 -4.72
N VAL A 110 -6.07 -11.55 -4.75
CA VAL A 110 -6.81 -10.93 -3.63
C VAL A 110 -7.28 -12.01 -2.67
N MET A 111 -6.84 -11.92 -1.43
CA MET A 111 -7.25 -12.84 -0.37
C MET A 111 -7.66 -12.08 0.89
N THR A 112 -8.46 -12.71 1.74
CA THR A 112 -8.80 -12.14 3.05
C THR A 112 -7.57 -12.17 3.97
N ILE A 113 -7.50 -11.26 4.94
CA ILE A 113 -6.40 -11.23 5.92
C ILE A 113 -6.26 -12.57 6.68
N ALA A 114 -7.38 -13.21 7.00
CA ALA A 114 -7.39 -14.51 7.69
C ALA A 114 -6.67 -15.60 6.89
N VAL A 115 -6.89 -15.61 5.56
CA VAL A 115 -6.23 -16.52 4.63
C VAL A 115 -4.77 -16.11 4.43
N HIS A 116 -4.49 -14.80 4.29
CA HIS A 116 -3.15 -14.28 4.07
C HIS A 116 -2.16 -14.67 5.19
N THR A 117 -2.56 -14.62 6.47
CA THR A 117 -1.69 -15.04 7.57
C THR A 117 -1.32 -16.52 7.48
N VAL A 118 -2.26 -17.39 7.10
CA VAL A 118 -2.02 -18.83 6.94
C VAL A 118 -1.13 -19.09 5.71
N PHE A 119 -1.41 -18.43 4.59
CA PHE A 119 -0.62 -18.57 3.35
C PHE A 119 0.79 -18.00 3.46
N GLN A 120 1.03 -16.95 4.25
CA GLN A 120 2.41 -16.47 4.48
C GLN A 120 3.31 -17.50 5.16
N HIS A 121 2.74 -18.41 5.97
CA HIS A 121 3.47 -19.54 6.55
C HIS A 121 3.60 -20.72 5.59
N ILE A 122 2.62 -20.92 4.69
CA ILE A 122 2.61 -22.05 3.72
C ILE A 122 3.40 -21.73 2.44
N SER A 123 3.51 -20.46 2.02
CA SER A 123 4.19 -20.02 0.79
C SER A 123 5.73 -20.08 0.89
N GLN A 124 6.28 -20.26 2.08
CA GLN A 124 7.67 -20.75 2.21
C GLN A 124 7.81 -22.21 1.70
N TYR A 125 6.71 -22.94 1.52
CA TYR A 125 6.66 -24.36 1.17
C TYR A 125 5.88 -24.72 -0.10
N HIS A 126 5.02 -23.88 -0.69
CA HIS A 126 4.26 -24.31 -1.86
C HIS A 126 3.99 -23.24 -2.92
N CYS A 127 4.99 -23.06 -3.78
CA CYS A 127 4.86 -22.48 -5.12
C CYS A 127 4.44 -23.55 -6.19
N VAL A 128 4.00 -24.75 -5.80
CA VAL A 128 3.84 -25.88 -6.77
C VAL A 128 2.45 -26.56 -6.79
N LEU A 129 1.58 -26.39 -5.78
CA LEU A 129 0.36 -27.23 -5.73
C LEU A 129 -0.83 -26.75 -6.55
N TYR A 130 -0.92 -25.46 -6.89
CA TYR A 130 -2.10 -24.97 -7.61
C TYR A 130 -2.05 -25.25 -9.13
N LEU A 131 -0.87 -25.53 -9.69
CA LEU A 131 -0.72 -25.95 -11.09
C LEU A 131 -1.00 -27.44 -11.34
N GLN A 132 -1.07 -28.28 -10.30
CA GLN A 132 -1.38 -29.71 -10.46
C GLN A 132 -2.89 -30.01 -10.47
N GLN A 133 -3.75 -29.08 -10.04
CA GLN A 133 -5.21 -29.28 -10.08
C GLN A 133 -5.89 -28.82 -11.38
N LEU A 134 -5.18 -28.08 -12.25
CA LEU A 134 -5.73 -27.61 -13.53
C LEU A 134 -5.22 -28.40 -14.77
N LEU A 135 -4.45 -29.46 -14.57
CA LEU A 135 -4.04 -30.40 -15.62
C LEU A 135 -4.64 -31.81 -15.43
N ALA A 136 -5.72 -31.92 -14.66
CA ALA A 136 -6.43 -33.17 -14.40
C ALA A 136 -7.86 -33.20 -15.01
N PHE A 137 -8.08 -32.44 -16.09
CA PHE A 137 -9.23 -32.59 -16.99
C PHE A 137 -8.76 -32.55 -18.45
#